data_AF-A0AAP2U792-F1
#
_entry.id   AF-A0AAP2U792-F1
#
_cell.length_a   1.000
_cell.length_b   1.000
_cell.length_c   1.000
_cell.angle_alpha   90.00
_cell.angle_beta   90.00
_cell.angle_gamma   90.00
#
_symmetry.space_group_name_H-M   'P 1'
#
loop_
_entity.id
_entity.type
_entity.pdbx_description
1 polymer ?
#
loop_
_entity_poly.entity_id
_entity_poly.type
_entity_poly.pdbx_seq_one_letter_code
_entity_poly.pdbx_strand_id
1 'polypeptide(L)'
;MRHIYQFIFFFVLVLFCSCSEQSTKFGTVTYYPKFLWVDAKTVPAEKVFEFEFSQDAKNDKKCFAEFLFVDNDDKPIDTNEMQVYADGKPLFKNKLRVNSSVCSQKVSFVFNPEAKGGKHQGYLRLINYKLDRLDSETLKPGQKLDVFQWTLDYDKQMNPLAKVVIWILIVFCSVLLVWFVILKPLKYPRFGKFTKSVLLEKDGKLVGQMNVVFKGAKRVVFSDKKVKQSFWNRLFTGEVKSVVNPLFVCKLTFIPKKKNAMCFGEGYTINPNPVPKNGIANIDNRQQKIKITIR
;
A
#
# COMPACT_ATOMS: atom_id res chain seq x y z
N MET A 1 -4.40 22.89 26.97
CA MET A 1 -3.82 22.29 25.75
C MET A 1 -2.31 22.25 25.90
N ARG A 2 -1.83 21.25 26.65
CA ARG A 2 -0.42 20.99 26.97
C ARG A 2 -0.32 19.46 26.99
N HIS A 3 0.76 18.92 26.43
CA HIS A 3 1.05 17.48 26.24
C HIS A 3 0.55 16.81 24.94
N ILE A 4 1.06 17.22 23.78
CA ILE A 4 1.21 16.33 22.62
C ILE A 4 2.43 16.78 21.81
N TYR A 5 3.66 16.59 22.31
CA TYR A 5 4.88 16.61 21.48
C TYR A 5 6.00 15.90 22.24
N GLN A 6 5.91 14.58 22.32
CA GLN A 6 7.04 13.70 22.67
C GLN A 6 6.88 12.41 21.87
N PHE A 7 7.25 12.48 20.60
CA PHE A 7 7.64 11.33 19.79
C PHE A 7 8.96 11.71 19.13
N ILE A 8 10.02 11.70 19.93
CA ILE A 8 11.38 11.78 19.43
C ILE A 8 11.74 10.37 18.98
N PHE A 9 11.93 10.28 17.67
CA PHE A 9 12.36 9.15 16.88
C PHE A 9 13.75 8.70 17.37
N PHE A 10 13.79 7.72 18.27
CA PHE A 10 15.03 7.14 18.77
C PHE A 10 15.46 6.01 17.82
N PHE A 11 16.22 6.37 16.80
CA PHE A 11 16.86 5.43 15.87
C PHE A 11 18.12 4.89 16.56
N VAL A 12 17.97 3.83 17.35
CA VAL A 12 19.12 3.12 17.93
C VAL A 12 19.65 2.17 16.86
N LEU A 13 20.73 2.63 16.24
CA LEU A 13 21.59 1.85 15.36
C LEU A 13 22.34 0.82 16.20
N VAL A 14 21.78 -0.38 16.36
CA VAL A 14 22.50 -1.50 16.96
C VAL A 14 23.27 -2.21 15.84
N LEU A 15 24.55 -1.82 15.71
CA LEU A 15 25.55 -2.57 14.95
C LEU A 15 25.91 -3.82 15.74
N PHE A 16 25.24 -4.94 15.45
CA PHE A 16 25.76 -6.25 15.83
C PHE A 16 26.85 -6.65 14.84
N CYS A 17 28.06 -6.67 15.37
CA CYS A 17 29.27 -7.25 14.81
C CYS A 17 28.99 -8.70 14.38
N SER A 18 28.90 -8.94 13.07
CA SER A 18 28.82 -10.29 12.53
C SER A 18 30.25 -10.73 12.24
N CYS A 19 30.74 -11.68 13.03
CA CYS A 19 31.95 -12.43 12.74
C CYS A 19 31.76 -13.09 11.37
N SER A 20 32.41 -12.57 10.33
CA SER A 20 32.30 -13.12 8.99
C SER A 20 33.18 -14.37 8.90
N GLU A 21 32.58 -15.52 9.18
CA GLU A 21 33.02 -16.75 8.56
C GLU A 21 33.02 -16.51 7.04
N GLN A 22 34.14 -16.79 6.37
CA GLN A 22 34.31 -16.65 4.92
C GLN A 22 33.47 -17.69 4.15
N SER A 23 32.18 -17.77 4.45
CA SER A 23 31.18 -18.32 3.56
C SER A 23 31.16 -17.42 2.32
N THR A 24 31.53 -17.98 1.17
CA THR A 24 31.55 -17.19 -0.05
C THR A 24 30.11 -17.09 -0.56
N LYS A 25 29.44 -15.97 -0.24
CA LYS A 25 28.04 -15.72 -0.59
C LYS A 25 27.83 -15.79 -2.10
N PHE A 26 26.89 -16.62 -2.54
CA PHE A 26 26.42 -16.65 -3.93
C PHE A 26 25.52 -15.46 -4.28
N GLY A 27 24.94 -14.81 -3.26
CA GLY A 27 24.07 -13.65 -3.43
C GLY A 27 22.60 -13.99 -3.13
N THR A 28 21.70 -13.20 -3.71
CA THR A 28 20.26 -13.26 -3.45
C THR A 28 19.51 -13.67 -4.71
N VAL A 29 18.69 -14.71 -4.61
CA VAL A 29 17.68 -15.04 -5.61
C VAL A 29 16.45 -14.20 -5.28
N THR A 30 16.01 -13.37 -6.22
CA THR A 30 14.79 -12.55 -6.02
C THR A 30 13.64 -13.10 -6.84
N TYR A 31 12.49 -13.25 -6.22
CA TYR A 31 11.25 -13.64 -6.89
C TYR A 31 10.16 -12.63 -6.58
N TYR A 32 9.36 -12.28 -7.59
CA TYR A 32 8.08 -11.63 -7.37
C TYR A 32 6.96 -12.33 -8.15
N PRO A 33 5.76 -12.45 -7.55
CA PRO A 33 4.62 -13.10 -8.20
C PRO A 33 4.03 -12.22 -9.30
N LYS A 34 3.22 -12.84 -10.16
CA LYS A 34 2.44 -12.13 -11.19
C LYS A 34 1.47 -11.17 -10.53
N PHE A 35 1.36 -9.97 -11.08
CA PHE A 35 0.37 -8.97 -10.68
C PHE A 35 -0.15 -8.21 -11.89
N LEU A 36 -1.46 -8.29 -12.13
CA LEU A 36 -2.12 -7.74 -13.31
C LEU A 36 -1.43 -8.24 -14.60
N TRP A 37 -0.86 -7.33 -15.40
CA TRP A 37 -0.15 -7.63 -16.65
C TRP A 37 1.38 -7.78 -16.49
N VAL A 38 1.92 -7.63 -15.28
CA VAL A 38 3.34 -7.87 -15.02
C VAL A 38 3.51 -9.33 -14.60
N ASP A 39 4.12 -10.12 -15.48
CA ASP A 39 4.39 -11.55 -15.24
C ASP A 39 5.35 -11.77 -14.08
N ALA A 40 5.26 -12.95 -13.47
CA ALA A 40 6.18 -13.37 -12.43
C ALA A 40 7.61 -13.47 -12.97
N LYS A 41 8.60 -13.13 -12.15
CA LYS A 41 10.01 -13.21 -12.53
C LYS A 41 10.83 -13.71 -11.36
N THR A 42 11.73 -14.64 -11.66
CA THR A 42 12.81 -15.06 -10.77
C THR A 42 14.13 -14.57 -11.36
N VAL A 43 14.90 -13.82 -10.58
CA VAL A 43 16.27 -13.44 -10.92
C VAL A 43 17.19 -14.42 -10.19
N PRO A 44 17.88 -15.32 -10.91
CA PRO A 44 18.76 -16.30 -10.29
C PRO A 44 20.00 -15.64 -9.69
N ALA A 45 20.56 -16.27 -8.66
CA ALA A 45 21.89 -15.97 -8.16
C ALA A 45 22.89 -16.80 -8.96
N GLU A 46 23.94 -16.18 -9.47
CA GLU A 46 24.88 -16.79 -10.41
C GLU A 46 26.32 -16.59 -9.93
N LYS A 47 27.13 -17.63 -10.08
CA LYS A 47 28.57 -17.58 -9.82
C LYS A 47 29.31 -18.43 -10.82
N VAL A 48 30.48 -17.98 -11.25
CA VAL A 48 31.38 -18.76 -12.09
C VAL A 48 32.32 -19.55 -11.18
N PHE A 49 32.34 -20.87 -11.35
CA PHE A 49 33.37 -21.72 -10.79
C PHE A 49 34.48 -21.88 -11.81
N GLU A 50 35.71 -21.69 -11.37
CA GLU A 50 36.91 -21.97 -12.16
C GLU A 50 37.51 -23.27 -11.66
N PHE A 51 37.94 -24.11 -12.60
CA PHE A 51 38.50 -25.42 -12.31
C PHE A 51 39.88 -25.53 -12.94
N GLU A 52 40.86 -25.85 -12.11
CA GLU A 52 42.23 -26.08 -12.54
C GLU A 52 42.57 -27.56 -12.41
N PHE A 53 42.92 -28.18 -13.54
CA PHE A 53 43.38 -29.57 -13.58
C PHE A 53 44.89 -29.60 -13.90
N SER A 54 45.61 -30.48 -13.21
CA SER A 54 47.02 -30.74 -13.51
C SER A 54 47.20 -31.29 -14.93
N GLN A 55 48.43 -31.20 -15.46
CA GLN A 55 48.72 -31.71 -16.79
C GLN A 55 48.47 -33.22 -16.90
N ASP A 56 48.75 -33.98 -15.83
CA ASP A 56 48.48 -35.41 -15.76
C ASP A 56 46.97 -35.71 -15.83
N ALA A 57 46.15 -34.94 -15.10
CA ALA A 57 44.69 -35.06 -15.14
C ALA A 57 44.10 -34.66 -16.51
N LYS A 58 44.74 -33.73 -17.22
CA LYS A 58 44.39 -33.38 -18.61
C LYS A 58 44.74 -34.49 -19.61
N ASN A 59 45.82 -35.23 -19.36
CA ASN A 59 46.24 -36.35 -20.21
C ASN A 59 45.31 -37.58 -20.05
N ASP A 60 44.70 -37.79 -18.88
CA ASP A 60 43.68 -38.83 -18.69
C ASP A 60 42.28 -38.36 -19.11
N LYS A 61 41.85 -38.80 -20.30
CA LYS A 61 40.50 -38.50 -20.84
C LYS A 61 39.33 -39.01 -19.97
N LYS A 62 39.58 -39.90 -19.01
CA LYS A 62 38.56 -40.42 -18.09
C LYS A 62 38.53 -39.67 -16.76
N CYS A 63 39.36 -38.64 -16.57
CA CYS A 63 39.42 -37.86 -15.34
C CYS A 63 38.15 -37.01 -15.15
N PHE A 64 37.51 -37.12 -13.98
CA PHE A 64 36.33 -36.34 -13.64
C PHE A 64 36.19 -36.14 -12.12
N ALA A 65 35.45 -35.11 -11.74
CA ALA A 65 34.92 -34.88 -10.41
C ALA A 65 33.41 -34.64 -10.48
N GLU A 66 32.65 -35.34 -9.64
CA GLU A 66 31.21 -35.13 -9.47
C GLU A 66 30.94 -34.58 -8.07
N PHE A 67 30.32 -33.42 -8.03
CA PHE A 67 29.96 -32.69 -6.84
C PHE A 67 28.44 -32.68 -6.66
N LEU A 68 28.00 -32.64 -5.41
CA LEU A 68 26.60 -32.53 -5.01
C LEU A 68 26.45 -31.34 -4.08
N PHE A 69 25.44 -30.52 -4.33
CA PHE A 69 25.06 -29.47 -3.38
C PHE A 69 24.23 -30.10 -2.25
N VAL A 70 24.74 -30.00 -1.02
CA VAL A 70 24.09 -30.48 0.22
C VAL A 70 23.79 -29.31 1.13
N ASP A 71 22.73 -29.42 1.93
CA ASP A 71 22.39 -28.46 2.98
C ASP A 71 23.30 -28.62 4.21
N ASN A 72 23.05 -27.80 5.24
CA ASN A 72 23.75 -27.87 6.52
C ASN A 72 23.48 -29.15 7.33
N ASP A 73 22.41 -29.89 7.01
CA ASP A 73 22.04 -31.16 7.66
C ASP A 73 22.58 -32.36 6.87
N ASP A 74 23.55 -32.14 5.98
CA ASP A 74 24.17 -33.14 5.10
C ASP A 74 23.23 -33.81 4.10
N LYS A 75 22.04 -33.25 3.88
CA LYS A 75 21.05 -33.78 2.94
C LYS A 75 21.22 -33.17 1.56
N PRO A 76 21.03 -33.95 0.48
CA PRO A 76 20.94 -33.41 -0.86
C PRO A 76 19.80 -32.39 -0.94
N ILE A 77 20.06 -31.28 -1.62
CA ILE A 77 19.04 -30.25 -1.85
C ILE A 77 17.89 -30.82 -2.68
N ASP A 78 16.66 -30.67 -2.18
CA ASP A 78 15.46 -31.08 -2.90
C ASP A 78 15.30 -30.25 -4.18
N THR A 79 15.28 -30.94 -5.32
CA THR A 79 15.05 -30.34 -6.65
C THR A 79 13.68 -29.67 -6.77
N ASN A 80 12.70 -30.05 -5.94
CA ASN A 80 11.40 -29.40 -5.91
C ASN A 80 11.44 -28.03 -5.24
N GLU A 81 12.39 -27.81 -4.33
CA GLU A 81 12.56 -26.55 -3.62
C GLU A 81 13.54 -25.64 -4.35
N MET A 82 14.69 -26.20 -4.76
CA MET A 82 15.76 -25.46 -5.43
C MET A 82 16.41 -26.30 -6.53
N GLN A 83 16.44 -25.75 -7.74
CA GLN A 83 17.07 -26.36 -8.89
C GLN A 83 18.36 -25.60 -9.23
N VAL A 84 19.46 -26.36 -9.33
CA VAL A 84 20.76 -25.83 -9.75
C VAL A 84 20.91 -26.00 -11.25
N TYR A 85 21.46 -24.98 -11.90
CA TYR A 85 21.75 -24.96 -13.33
C TYR A 85 23.25 -24.73 -13.53
N ALA A 86 23.79 -25.34 -14.58
CA ALA A 86 25.14 -25.12 -15.06
C ALA A 86 25.09 -24.68 -16.52
N ASP A 87 25.67 -23.52 -16.82
CA ASP A 87 25.64 -22.87 -18.14
C ASP A 87 24.23 -22.78 -18.74
N GLY A 88 23.25 -22.48 -17.88
CA GLY A 88 21.83 -22.36 -18.24
C GLY A 88 21.07 -23.68 -18.38
N LYS A 89 21.70 -24.83 -18.17
CA LYS A 89 21.04 -26.15 -18.23
C LYS A 89 20.81 -26.72 -16.83
N PRO A 90 19.63 -27.30 -16.52
CA PRO A 90 19.36 -27.86 -15.21
C PRO A 90 20.25 -29.09 -14.94
N LEU A 91 20.83 -29.14 -13.75
CA LEU A 91 21.62 -30.29 -13.30
C LEU A 91 20.71 -31.42 -12.82
N PHE A 92 20.97 -32.64 -13.30
CA PHE A 92 20.23 -33.82 -12.85
C PHE A 92 20.54 -34.09 -11.37
N LYS A 93 19.49 -34.06 -10.53
CA LYS A 93 19.61 -34.23 -9.06
C LYS A 93 20.62 -33.27 -8.41
N ASN A 94 20.75 -32.05 -8.95
CA ASN A 94 21.69 -31.03 -8.45
C ASN A 94 23.15 -31.53 -8.37
N LYS A 95 23.54 -32.45 -9.27
CA LYS A 95 24.91 -32.96 -9.38
C LYS A 95 25.68 -32.21 -10.46
N LEU A 96 26.82 -31.64 -10.08
CA LEU A 96 27.73 -30.95 -10.98
C LEU A 96 28.89 -31.89 -11.34
N ARG A 97 28.98 -32.31 -12.59
CA ARG A 97 30.09 -33.13 -13.08
C ARG A 97 31.04 -32.29 -13.93
N VAL A 98 32.30 -32.28 -13.54
CA VAL A 98 33.38 -31.54 -14.19
C VAL A 98 34.40 -32.55 -14.72
N ASN A 99 34.78 -32.40 -15.98
CA ASN A 99 35.84 -33.19 -16.62
C ASN A 99 37.07 -32.30 -16.84
N SER A 100 38.22 -32.90 -17.10
CA SER A 100 39.49 -32.17 -17.28
C SER A 100 39.51 -31.15 -18.43
N SER A 101 38.56 -31.22 -19.37
CA SER A 101 38.37 -30.22 -20.43
C SER A 101 37.63 -28.95 -20.00
N VAL A 102 36.96 -28.94 -18.85
CA VAL A 102 36.14 -27.81 -18.39
C VAL A 102 37.00 -26.92 -17.49
N CYS A 103 37.29 -25.70 -17.95
CA CYS A 103 38.09 -24.73 -17.19
C CYS A 103 37.22 -23.80 -16.33
N SER A 104 35.99 -23.53 -16.74
CA SER A 104 35.04 -22.75 -15.96
C SER A 104 33.61 -23.17 -16.26
N GLN A 105 32.72 -22.96 -15.29
CA GLN A 105 31.31 -23.26 -15.41
C GLN A 105 30.49 -22.26 -14.62
N LYS A 106 29.49 -21.67 -15.26
CA LYS A 106 28.55 -20.76 -14.59
C LYS A 106 27.48 -21.58 -13.88
N VAL A 107 27.44 -21.50 -12.55
CA VAL A 107 26.43 -22.14 -11.72
C VAL A 107 25.40 -21.11 -11.29
N SER A 108 24.12 -21.42 -11.48
CA SER A 108 23.01 -20.55 -11.07
C SER A 108 21.94 -21.31 -10.29
N PHE A 109 21.36 -20.65 -9.29
CA PHE A 109 20.31 -21.20 -8.44
C PHE A 109 18.96 -20.59 -8.77
N VAL A 110 17.95 -21.44 -8.92
CA VAL A 110 16.56 -21.04 -9.11
C VAL A 110 15.71 -21.73 -8.05
N PHE A 111 15.01 -20.92 -7.25
CA PHE A 111 14.04 -21.43 -6.29
C PHE A 111 12.67 -21.61 -6.94
N ASN A 112 11.94 -22.63 -6.47
CA ASN A 112 10.53 -22.74 -6.75
C ASN A 112 9.77 -21.56 -6.12
N PRO A 113 8.79 -20.95 -6.81
CA PRO A 113 7.89 -19.94 -6.23
C PRO A 113 7.30 -20.30 -4.86
N GLU A 114 7.04 -21.58 -4.61
CA GLU A 114 6.45 -22.08 -3.35
C GLU A 114 7.50 -22.38 -2.25
N ALA A 115 8.79 -22.39 -2.58
CA ALA A 115 9.87 -22.65 -1.63
C ALA A 115 9.88 -21.64 -0.47
N LYS A 116 10.39 -22.02 0.71
CA LYS A 116 10.45 -21.08 1.84
C LYS A 116 11.49 -19.99 1.57
N GLY A 117 11.09 -18.74 1.74
CA GLY A 117 12.01 -17.61 1.66
C GLY A 117 13.00 -17.58 2.82
N GLY A 118 14.11 -16.86 2.64
CA GLY A 118 15.16 -16.66 3.63
C GLY A 118 16.50 -17.26 3.25
N LYS A 119 17.39 -17.35 4.25
CA LYS A 119 18.78 -17.79 4.08
C LYS A 119 18.88 -19.31 3.95
N HIS A 120 19.47 -19.76 2.85
CA HIS A 120 19.84 -21.15 2.56
C HIS A 120 21.37 -21.27 2.56
N GLN A 121 21.90 -22.33 3.16
CA GLN A 121 23.34 -22.54 3.26
C GLN A 121 23.67 -24.03 3.32
N GLY A 122 24.88 -24.36 2.89
CA GLY A 122 25.36 -25.73 2.87
C GLY A 122 26.72 -25.85 2.21
N TYR A 123 27.01 -27.04 1.69
CA TYR A 123 28.31 -27.37 1.11
C TYR A 123 28.18 -27.94 -0.30
N LEU A 124 29.21 -27.73 -1.10
CA LEU A 124 29.46 -28.49 -2.30
C LEU A 124 30.32 -29.68 -1.89
N ARG A 125 29.79 -30.88 -2.03
CA ARG A 125 30.40 -32.13 -1.60
C ARG A 125 30.87 -32.95 -2.78
N LEU A 126 32.14 -33.34 -2.80
CA LEU A 126 32.65 -34.33 -3.72
C LEU A 126 32.04 -35.70 -3.38
N ILE A 127 31.34 -36.31 -4.34
CA ILE A 127 30.63 -37.59 -4.14
C ILE A 127 31.16 -38.73 -5.00
N ASN A 128 31.78 -38.42 -6.13
CA ASN A 128 32.38 -39.41 -7.02
C ASN A 128 33.48 -38.76 -7.86
N TYR A 129 34.56 -39.47 -8.15
CA TYR A 129 35.71 -38.91 -8.83
C TYR A 129 36.61 -39.98 -9.41
N LYS A 130 37.39 -39.57 -10.41
CA LYS A 130 38.55 -40.28 -10.92
C LYS A 130 39.76 -39.34 -10.85
N LEU A 131 40.20 -39.10 -9.61
CA LEU A 131 41.26 -38.18 -9.22
C LEU A 131 42.00 -38.78 -8.02
N ASP A 132 43.32 -38.63 -7.97
CA ASP A 132 44.11 -39.07 -6.82
C ASP A 132 44.13 -38.01 -5.71
N ARG A 133 43.99 -36.74 -6.07
CA ARG A 133 44.06 -35.59 -5.16
C ARG A 133 43.07 -34.50 -5.57
N LEU A 134 42.61 -33.74 -4.58
CA LEU A 134 41.89 -32.49 -4.77
C LEU A 134 42.51 -31.45 -3.84
N ASP A 135 42.94 -30.32 -4.41
CA ASP A 135 43.76 -29.32 -3.72
C ASP A 135 44.96 -29.97 -2.99
N SER A 136 45.11 -29.72 -1.69
CA SER A 136 46.15 -30.33 -0.87
C SER A 136 45.83 -31.76 -0.42
N GLU A 137 44.58 -32.21 -0.49
CA GLU A 137 44.14 -33.49 0.08
C GLU A 137 44.34 -34.67 -0.88
N THR A 138 44.73 -35.82 -0.31
CA THR A 138 44.80 -37.10 -1.03
C THR A 138 43.51 -37.86 -0.84
N LEU A 139 42.87 -38.24 -1.93
CA LEU A 139 41.55 -38.84 -1.93
C LEU A 139 41.64 -40.35 -1.72
N LYS A 140 40.92 -40.88 -0.73
CA LYS A 140 40.77 -42.33 -0.51
C LYS A 140 39.51 -42.84 -1.22
N PRO A 141 39.51 -44.04 -1.83
CA PRO A 141 38.33 -44.58 -2.49
C PRO A 141 37.06 -44.48 -1.63
N GLY A 142 36.04 -43.80 -2.14
CA GLY A 142 34.75 -43.60 -1.44
C GLY A 142 34.72 -42.45 -0.42
N GLN A 143 35.80 -41.72 -0.22
CA GLN A 143 35.84 -40.53 0.64
C GLN A 143 34.94 -39.44 0.07
N LYS A 144 34.09 -38.87 0.92
CA LYS A 144 33.33 -37.64 0.63
C LYS A 144 34.07 -36.47 1.24
N LEU A 145 34.18 -35.37 0.51
CA LEU A 145 34.90 -34.18 0.94
C LEU A 145 34.07 -32.93 0.64
N ASP A 146 33.93 -32.05 1.63
CA ASP A 146 33.25 -30.77 1.46
C ASP A 146 34.25 -29.72 0.97
N VAL A 147 34.06 -29.26 -0.26
CA VAL A 147 35.06 -28.47 -1.00
C VAL A 147 34.73 -26.99 -1.02
N PHE A 148 33.47 -26.62 -0.82
CA PHE A 148 33.05 -25.22 -0.89
C PHE A 148 31.79 -24.98 -0.07
N GLN A 149 31.83 -24.04 0.87
CA GLN A 149 30.64 -23.61 1.61
C GLN A 149 29.88 -22.54 0.82
N TRP A 150 28.59 -22.76 0.59
CA TRP A 150 27.72 -21.85 -0.13
C TRP A 150 26.66 -21.23 0.77
N THR A 151 26.26 -20.01 0.42
CA THR A 151 25.17 -19.29 1.10
C THR A 151 24.40 -18.50 0.07
N LEU A 152 23.08 -18.65 0.10
CA LEU A 152 22.09 -18.03 -0.78
C LEU A 152 20.99 -17.42 0.07
N ASP A 153 20.41 -16.32 -0.40
CA ASP A 153 19.22 -15.75 0.20
C ASP A 153 18.08 -15.79 -0.82
N TYR A 154 16.92 -16.30 -0.43
CA TYR A 154 15.74 -16.32 -1.27
C TYR A 154 14.76 -15.24 -0.81
N ASP A 155 14.78 -14.11 -1.53
CA ASP A 155 13.96 -12.96 -1.22
C ASP A 155 12.68 -12.94 -2.08
N LYS A 156 11.54 -13.16 -1.41
CA LYS A 156 10.22 -13.06 -2.00
C LYS A 156 9.73 -11.61 -1.89
N GLN A 157 9.87 -10.89 -2.98
CA GLN A 157 9.46 -9.50 -3.06
C GLN A 157 8.02 -9.35 -3.56
N MET A 158 7.39 -8.26 -3.15
CA MET A 158 6.13 -7.84 -3.74
C MET A 158 6.37 -7.38 -5.18
N ASN A 159 5.43 -7.68 -6.07
CA ASN A 159 5.49 -7.22 -7.46
C ASN A 159 5.68 -5.68 -7.50
N PRO A 160 6.64 -5.16 -8.28
CA PRO A 160 6.91 -3.73 -8.36
C PRO A 160 5.67 -2.89 -8.70
N LEU A 161 4.79 -3.39 -9.57
CA LEU A 161 3.54 -2.71 -9.93
C LEU A 161 2.59 -2.66 -8.74
N ALA A 162 2.46 -3.75 -7.98
CA ALA A 162 1.64 -3.77 -6.77
C ALA A 162 2.14 -2.74 -5.75
N LYS A 163 3.47 -2.63 -5.59
CA LYS A 163 4.10 -1.61 -4.73
C LYS A 163 3.67 -0.19 -5.13
N VAL A 164 3.74 0.13 -6.43
CA VAL A 164 3.35 1.46 -6.94
C VAL A 164 1.86 1.73 -6.73
N VAL A 165 0.98 0.76 -7.02
CA VAL A 165 -0.47 0.90 -6.83
C VAL A 165 -0.82 1.17 -5.37
N ILE A 166 -0.18 0.46 -4.43
CA ILE A 166 -0.37 0.70 -2.99
C ILE A 166 0.04 2.13 -2.62
N TRP A 167 1.18 2.61 -3.12
CA TRP A 167 1.61 3.99 -2.85
C TRP A 167 0.64 5.03 -3.40
N ILE A 168 0.14 4.85 -4.62
CA ILE A 168 -0.89 5.73 -5.21
C ILE A 168 -2.15 5.74 -4.33
N LEU A 169 -2.59 4.57 -3.87
CA LEU A 169 -3.76 4.44 -3.00
C LEU A 169 -3.55 5.18 -1.66
N ILE A 170 -2.37 5.03 -1.05
CA ILE A 170 -2.03 5.73 0.19
C ILE A 170 -2.11 7.25 -0.02
N VAL A 171 -1.47 7.78 -1.06
CA VAL A 171 -1.48 9.22 -1.35
C VAL A 171 -2.90 9.72 -1.63
N PHE A 172 -3.68 8.98 -2.41
CA PHE A 172 -5.07 9.31 -2.71
C PHE A 172 -5.93 9.37 -1.44
N CYS A 173 -5.81 8.37 -0.57
CA CYS A 173 -6.49 8.33 0.72
C CYS A 173 -6.06 9.50 1.63
N SER A 174 -4.78 9.86 1.66
CA SER A 174 -4.28 11.02 2.41
C SER A 174 -4.91 12.32 1.93
N VAL A 175 -4.98 12.54 0.61
CA VAL A 175 -5.62 13.74 0.02
C VAL A 175 -7.11 13.78 0.37
N LEU A 176 -7.82 12.66 0.28
CA LEU A 176 -9.22 12.58 0.69
C LEU A 176 -9.39 12.88 2.19
N LEU A 177 -8.52 12.35 3.04
CA LEU A 177 -8.52 12.65 4.48
C LEU A 177 -8.40 14.14 4.74
N VAL A 178 -7.40 14.79 4.14
CA VAL A 178 -7.19 16.25 4.24
C VAL A 178 -8.43 17.01 3.74
N TRP A 179 -9.01 16.58 2.62
CA TRP A 179 -10.23 17.19 2.10
C TRP A 179 -11.40 17.07 3.08
N PHE A 180 -11.72 15.86 3.56
CA PHE A 180 -12.90 15.63 4.38
C PHE A 180 -12.78 16.14 5.82
N VAL A 181 -11.57 16.15 6.39
CA VAL A 181 -11.31 16.55 7.79
C VAL A 181 -11.01 18.03 7.91
N ILE A 182 -10.25 18.63 6.99
CA ILE A 182 -9.76 20.01 7.12
C ILE A 182 -10.49 20.93 6.13
N LEU A 183 -10.35 20.69 4.83
CA LEU A 183 -10.80 21.64 3.81
C LEU A 183 -12.33 21.74 3.73
N LYS A 184 -13.03 20.60 3.81
CA LYS A 184 -14.49 20.54 3.70
C LYS A 184 -15.17 21.26 4.86
N PRO A 185 -14.82 21.06 6.15
CA PRO A 185 -15.41 21.84 7.23
C PRO A 185 -15.09 23.34 7.15
N LEU A 186 -13.90 23.71 6.66
CA LEU A 186 -13.48 25.11 6.52
C LEU A 186 -14.24 25.86 5.41
N LYS A 187 -14.29 25.29 4.20
CA LYS A 187 -14.97 25.89 3.03
C LYS A 187 -16.49 25.77 3.12
N TYR A 188 -16.98 24.70 3.74
CA TYR A 188 -18.39 24.36 3.81
C TYR A 188 -18.83 24.14 5.25
N PRO A 189 -18.92 25.22 6.05
CA PRO A 189 -19.44 25.14 7.40
C PRO A 189 -20.85 24.57 7.38
N ARG A 190 -21.18 23.77 8.41
CA ARG A 190 -22.50 23.15 8.55
C ARG A 190 -23.22 23.76 9.74
N PHE A 191 -24.55 23.82 9.65
CA PHE A 191 -25.38 24.17 10.80
C PHE A 191 -25.18 23.14 11.92
N GLY A 192 -24.89 23.62 13.13
CA GLY A 192 -24.91 22.81 14.35
C GLY A 192 -26.33 22.45 14.78
N LYS A 193 -26.58 22.31 16.09
CA LYS A 193 -27.96 22.22 16.60
C LYS A 193 -28.66 23.57 16.42
N PHE A 194 -29.34 23.74 15.28
CA PHE A 194 -30.13 24.92 14.93
C PHE A 194 -31.48 24.42 14.40
N THR A 195 -32.52 24.63 15.20
CA THR A 195 -33.90 24.24 14.88
C THR A 195 -34.76 25.46 15.11
N LYS A 196 -35.67 25.74 14.19
CA LYS A 196 -36.56 26.89 14.27
C LYS A 196 -37.97 26.51 13.88
N SER A 197 -38.95 27.08 14.56
CA SER A 197 -40.33 27.06 14.14
C SER A 197 -40.57 28.25 13.22
N VAL A 198 -41.03 27.97 12.01
CA VAL A 198 -41.38 28.96 11.00
C VAL A 198 -42.90 29.10 10.98
N LEU A 199 -43.39 30.29 11.31
CA LEU A 199 -44.79 30.68 11.21
C LEU A 199 -44.97 31.49 9.93
N LEU A 200 -45.97 31.12 9.13
CA LEU A 200 -46.31 31.76 7.87
C LEU A 200 -47.62 32.51 8.02
N GLU A 201 -47.56 33.82 7.83
CA GLU A 201 -48.73 34.71 7.81
C GLU A 201 -48.89 35.29 6.41
N LYS A 202 -50.12 35.28 5.90
CA LYS A 202 -50.51 35.93 4.65
C LYS A 202 -51.75 36.76 4.92
N ASP A 203 -51.72 38.03 4.53
CA ASP A 203 -52.84 38.97 4.74
C ASP A 203 -53.30 39.04 6.21
N GLY A 204 -52.35 38.95 7.15
CA GLY A 204 -52.62 39.02 8.59
C GLY A 204 -53.22 37.76 9.23
N LYS A 205 -53.40 36.68 8.47
CA LYS A 205 -53.87 35.38 8.98
C LYS A 205 -52.74 34.36 8.97
N LEU A 206 -52.68 33.53 10.00
CA LEU A 206 -51.71 32.43 10.08
C LEU A 206 -52.14 31.30 9.13
N VAL A 207 -51.31 31.03 8.11
CA VAL A 207 -51.59 30.06 7.04
C VAL A 207 -50.79 28.76 7.24
N GLY A 208 -49.75 28.77 8.07
CA GLY A 208 -49.04 27.54 8.40
C GLY A 208 -47.97 27.70 9.46
N GLN A 209 -47.64 26.57 10.09
CA GLN A 209 -46.53 26.44 11.02
C GLN A 209 -45.72 25.19 10.66
N MET A 210 -44.39 25.32 10.60
CA MET A 210 -43.48 24.20 10.35
C MET A 210 -42.24 24.26 11.22
N ASN A 211 -41.77 23.11 11.68
CA ASN A 211 -40.51 23.00 12.43
C ASN A 211 -39.40 22.59 11.46
N VAL A 212 -38.42 23.47 11.27
CA VAL A 212 -37.29 23.24 10.37
C VAL A 212 -36.04 22.96 11.18
N VAL A 213 -35.51 21.75 11.02
CA VAL A 213 -34.22 21.34 11.58
C VAL A 213 -33.12 21.63 10.57
N PHE A 214 -32.20 22.53 10.88
CA PHE A 214 -31.10 22.93 9.99
C PHE A 214 -29.85 22.04 10.17
N LYS A 215 -29.79 21.26 11.25
CA LYS A 215 -28.63 20.45 11.66
C LYS A 215 -28.00 19.67 10.50
N GLY A 216 -26.68 19.81 10.34
CA GLY A 216 -25.87 19.05 9.38
C GLY A 216 -25.90 19.58 7.94
N ALA A 217 -26.85 20.46 7.60
CA ALA A 217 -26.91 21.09 6.28
C ALA A 217 -25.84 22.19 6.15
N LYS A 218 -25.25 22.32 4.95
CA LYS A 218 -24.41 23.46 4.57
C LYS A 218 -25.27 24.69 4.26
N ARG A 219 -26.46 24.46 3.71
CA ARG A 219 -27.39 25.51 3.27
C ARG A 219 -28.82 24.98 3.42
N VAL A 220 -29.73 25.85 3.84
CA VAL A 220 -31.17 25.55 3.83
C VAL A 220 -31.86 26.53 2.89
N VAL A 221 -32.61 26.03 1.93
CA VAL A 221 -33.30 26.82 0.91
C VAL A 221 -34.80 26.62 1.04
N PHE A 222 -35.53 27.71 1.23
CA PHE A 222 -36.98 27.77 1.22
C PHE A 222 -37.41 28.19 -0.18
N SER A 223 -38.25 27.39 -0.82
CA SER A 223 -38.67 27.59 -2.20
C SER A 223 -40.01 26.92 -2.50
N ASP A 224 -40.62 27.27 -3.62
CA ASP A 224 -41.81 26.64 -4.20
C ASP A 224 -41.55 25.20 -4.68
N LYS A 225 -40.30 24.89 -5.06
CA LYS A 225 -39.87 23.60 -5.61
C LYS A 225 -38.68 23.01 -4.86
N LYS A 226 -38.54 21.68 -4.89
CA LYS A 226 -37.41 20.97 -4.28
C LYS A 226 -36.12 21.25 -5.04
N VAL A 227 -35.10 21.74 -4.34
CA VAL A 227 -33.75 21.89 -4.90
C VAL A 227 -33.10 20.51 -5.07
N LYS A 228 -32.75 20.14 -6.31
CA LYS A 228 -32.04 18.89 -6.61
C LYS A 228 -30.55 19.04 -6.29
N GLN A 229 -29.96 18.03 -5.65
CA GLN A 229 -28.53 17.95 -5.40
C GLN A 229 -28.03 16.53 -5.69
N SER A 230 -27.01 16.39 -6.55
CA SER A 230 -26.40 15.10 -6.89
C SER A 230 -25.63 14.50 -5.70
N PHE A 231 -25.53 13.17 -5.65
CA PHE A 231 -24.84 12.43 -4.58
C PHE A 231 -23.40 12.91 -4.36
N TRP A 232 -22.60 13.00 -5.43
CA TRP A 232 -21.21 13.47 -5.35
C TRP A 232 -21.10 14.91 -4.83
N ASN A 233 -21.98 15.80 -5.28
CA ASN A 233 -22.01 17.17 -4.80
C ASN A 233 -22.34 17.22 -3.30
N ARG A 234 -23.31 16.41 -2.85
CA ARG A 234 -23.66 16.27 -1.43
C ARG A 234 -22.50 15.69 -0.61
N LEU A 235 -21.80 14.69 -1.14
CA LEU A 235 -20.66 14.06 -0.46
C LEU A 235 -19.49 15.04 -0.32
N PHE A 236 -19.10 15.76 -1.36
CA PHE A 236 -17.94 16.65 -1.31
C PHE A 236 -18.24 18.01 -0.68
N THR A 237 -19.43 18.58 -0.85
CA THR A 237 -19.75 19.92 -0.37
C THR A 237 -20.68 19.96 0.85
N GLY A 238 -21.40 18.88 1.14
CA GLY A 238 -22.40 18.82 2.21
C GLY A 238 -23.83 19.00 1.71
N GLU A 239 -24.79 18.73 2.58
CA GLU A 239 -26.21 18.67 2.23
C GLU A 239 -26.85 20.06 2.09
N VAL A 240 -27.62 20.24 1.02
CA VAL A 240 -28.55 21.36 0.84
C VAL A 240 -29.95 20.87 1.20
N LYS A 241 -30.50 21.40 2.29
CA LYS A 241 -31.86 21.04 2.72
C LYS A 241 -32.86 21.98 2.06
N SER A 242 -33.84 21.43 1.36
CA SER A 242 -34.91 22.20 0.73
C SER A 242 -36.17 22.12 1.59
N VAL A 243 -36.75 23.27 1.94
CA VAL A 243 -38.06 23.39 2.57
C VAL A 243 -39.02 23.90 1.49
N VAL A 244 -40.04 23.12 1.18
CA VAL A 244 -40.92 23.40 0.04
C VAL A 244 -42.27 23.90 0.56
N ASN A 245 -42.66 25.11 0.15
CA ASN A 245 -44.00 25.63 0.39
C ASN A 245 -44.38 26.59 -0.76
N PRO A 246 -45.59 26.49 -1.35
CA PRO A 246 -46.04 27.36 -2.43
C PRO A 246 -46.01 28.87 -2.10
N LEU A 247 -46.02 29.24 -0.82
CA LEU A 247 -45.93 30.63 -0.37
C LEU A 247 -44.52 31.23 -0.52
N PHE A 248 -43.48 30.42 -0.74
CA PHE A 248 -42.11 30.89 -1.00
C PHE A 248 -41.88 31.08 -2.51
N VAL A 249 -42.56 32.07 -3.10
CA VAL A 249 -42.41 32.41 -4.52
C VAL A 249 -40.99 32.88 -4.85
N CYS A 250 -40.38 33.66 -3.94
CA CYS A 250 -38.97 34.04 -4.02
C CYS A 250 -38.13 33.11 -3.13
N LYS A 251 -36.96 32.67 -3.63
CA LYS A 251 -36.09 31.75 -2.90
C LYS A 251 -35.46 32.44 -1.70
N LEU A 252 -35.53 31.80 -0.55
CA LEU A 252 -34.93 32.29 0.68
C LEU A 252 -33.88 31.28 1.19
N THR A 253 -32.65 31.74 1.34
CA THR A 253 -31.47 30.91 1.56
C THR A 253 -30.80 31.23 2.88
N PHE A 254 -30.59 30.22 3.71
CA PHE A 254 -29.84 30.29 4.95
C PHE A 254 -28.47 29.64 4.83
N ILE A 255 -27.44 30.36 5.29
CA ILE A 255 -26.05 29.91 5.37
C ILE A 255 -25.54 30.02 6.82
N PRO A 256 -24.80 29.03 7.34
CA PRO A 256 -24.34 29.06 8.73
C PRO A 256 -23.28 30.15 8.94
N LYS A 257 -23.42 30.94 10.02
CA LYS A 257 -22.48 31.96 10.46
C LYS A 257 -22.26 31.85 11.98
N LYS A 258 -21.22 31.11 12.38
CA LYS A 258 -20.91 30.80 13.80
C LYS A 258 -22.12 30.21 14.54
N LYS A 259 -22.73 30.98 15.45
CA LYS A 259 -23.92 30.60 16.24
C LYS A 259 -25.23 31.03 15.57
N ASN A 260 -25.21 31.78 14.47
CA ASN A 260 -26.38 32.36 13.81
C ASN A 260 -26.50 31.85 12.36
N ALA A 261 -27.61 32.18 11.70
CA ALA A 261 -27.85 31.88 10.29
C ALA A 261 -27.92 33.17 9.48
N MET A 262 -27.04 33.34 8.50
CA MET A 262 -27.17 34.44 7.55
C MET A 262 -28.26 34.10 6.55
N CYS A 263 -29.24 34.98 6.41
CA CYS A 263 -30.39 34.77 5.54
C CYS A 263 -30.32 35.72 4.35
N PHE A 264 -30.65 35.21 3.16
CA PHE A 264 -30.67 35.94 1.90
C PHE A 264 -31.96 35.61 1.17
N GLY A 265 -32.66 36.62 0.65
CA GLY A 265 -33.83 36.41 -0.19
C GLY A 265 -34.16 37.68 -0.96
N GLU A 266 -34.38 37.55 -2.27
CA GLU A 266 -34.77 38.68 -3.10
C GLU A 266 -36.20 39.12 -2.74
N GLY A 267 -36.39 40.40 -2.45
CA GLY A 267 -37.70 40.96 -2.07
C GLY A 267 -38.09 40.74 -0.60
N TYR A 268 -37.22 40.18 0.23
CA TYR A 268 -37.46 39.98 1.66
C TYR A 268 -36.65 40.97 2.51
N THR A 269 -37.31 41.61 3.48
CA THR A 269 -36.65 42.36 4.55
C THR A 269 -36.49 41.44 5.75
N ILE A 270 -35.26 41.19 6.21
CA ILE A 270 -34.96 40.22 7.28
C ILE A 270 -34.42 40.94 8.51
N ASN A 271 -35.13 40.86 9.64
CA ASN A 271 -34.75 41.50 10.88
C ASN A 271 -34.88 40.56 12.09
N PRO A 272 -33.80 40.28 12.84
CA PRO A 272 -32.41 40.61 12.58
C PRO A 272 -31.73 39.68 11.55
N ASN A 273 -30.71 40.19 10.83
CA ASN A 273 -29.82 39.40 9.97
C ASN A 273 -28.36 39.59 10.43
N PRO A 274 -27.64 38.56 10.92
CA PRO A 274 -27.96 37.14 10.89
C PRO A 274 -29.02 36.72 11.91
N VAL A 275 -29.88 35.77 11.52
CA VAL A 275 -30.95 35.19 12.34
C VAL A 275 -30.33 34.46 13.54
N PRO A 276 -30.66 34.84 14.78
CA PRO A 276 -30.04 34.27 15.96
C PRO A 276 -30.55 32.85 16.19
N LYS A 277 -29.68 32.00 16.75
CA LYS A 277 -30.06 30.64 17.13
C LYS A 277 -31.15 30.60 18.20
N ASN A 278 -31.10 31.52 19.15
CA ASN A 278 -32.14 31.71 20.17
C ASN A 278 -32.76 33.08 19.96
N GLY A 279 -34.09 33.16 19.87
CA GLY A 279 -34.79 34.42 19.59
C GLY A 279 -35.52 34.41 18.25
N ILE A 280 -36.22 35.51 17.98
CA ILE A 280 -37.17 35.62 16.88
C ILE A 280 -36.55 36.43 15.74
N ALA A 281 -36.79 36.01 14.50
CA ALA A 281 -36.53 36.82 13.32
C ALA A 281 -37.80 36.95 12.48
N ASN A 282 -38.09 38.18 12.06
CA ASN A 282 -39.19 38.52 11.19
C ASN A 282 -38.65 38.72 9.78
N ILE A 283 -39.29 38.07 8.81
CA ILE A 283 -38.94 38.15 7.40
C ILE A 283 -40.19 38.59 6.66
N ASP A 284 -40.19 39.82 6.17
CA ASP A 284 -41.35 40.45 5.53
C ASP A 284 -41.12 40.59 4.03
N ASN A 285 -42.10 40.15 3.23
CA ASN A 285 -42.20 40.47 1.82
C ASN A 285 -43.36 41.44 1.60
N ARG A 286 -43.02 42.72 1.39
CA ARG A 286 -44.00 43.80 1.23
C ARG A 286 -44.81 43.68 -0.06
N GLN A 287 -44.25 43.11 -1.12
CA GLN A 287 -44.92 42.96 -2.41
C GLN A 287 -45.99 41.87 -2.36
N GLN A 288 -45.76 40.81 -1.59
CA GLN A 288 -46.66 39.65 -1.53
C GLN A 288 -47.54 39.62 -0.27
N LYS A 289 -47.41 40.61 0.63
CA LYS A 289 -48.07 40.66 1.95
C LYS A 289 -47.87 39.39 2.77
N ILE A 290 -46.66 38.82 2.69
CA ILE A 290 -46.26 37.62 3.41
C ILE A 290 -45.33 38.04 4.55
N LYS A 291 -45.65 37.57 5.75
CA LYS A 291 -44.82 37.72 6.94
C LYS A 291 -44.43 36.34 7.43
N ILE A 292 -43.13 36.14 7.63
CA ILE A 292 -42.56 34.87 8.09
C ILE A 292 -41.87 35.14 9.43
N THR A 293 -42.37 34.52 10.49
CA THR A 293 -41.80 34.64 11.84
C THR A 293 -41.04 33.36 12.17
N ILE A 294 -39.73 33.47 12.43
CA ILE A 294 -38.84 32.36 12.76
C ILE A 294 -38.48 32.43 14.24
N ARG A 295 -38.95 31.48 15.06
CA ARG A 295 -38.68 31.40 16.51
C ARG A 295 -37.84 30.18 16.88
#